data_AF-A0A3R7ENE9-F1
#
_entry.id   AF-A0A3R7ENE9-F1
#
_cell.length_a   1.000
_cell.length_b   1.000
_cell.length_c   1.000
_cell.angle_alpha   90.00
_cell.angle_beta   90.00
_cell.angle_gamma   90.00
#
_symmetry.space_group_name_H-M   'P 1'
#
loop_
_entity.id
_entity.type
_entity.pdbx_description
1 polymer ?
#
loop_
_entity_poly.entity_id
_entity_poly.type
_entity_poly.pdbx_seq_one_letter_code
_entity_poly.pdbx_strand_id
1 'polypeptide(L)'
;MEEMPEELRVLIKEKVYFCYQCGACVGSCPTARAIPEYNPRKMMEGLILGEWREILSGDLIWLCTLCHTCYEVCPQGVGISHIIIELRNLATKEGMAPEGFLDSAKQMAATGYVAPITGAVERTRKQLGLPEIKVIDTGEIKKIMELMRFRSVLEDESG
;
A
#
# COMPACT_ATOMS: atom_id res chain seq x y z
N MET A 1 15.04 16.89 -15.05
CA MET A 1 14.37 15.58 -15.08
C MET A 1 14.71 14.92 -13.77
N GLU A 2 13.70 14.55 -13.00
CA GLU A 2 13.90 13.79 -11.77
C GLU A 2 14.38 12.38 -12.14
N GLU A 3 15.41 11.89 -11.46
CA GLU A 3 16.01 10.59 -11.74
C GLU A 3 15.15 9.50 -11.09
N MET A 4 14.95 8.38 -11.79
CA MET A 4 14.16 7.26 -11.28
C MET A 4 14.86 6.61 -10.08
N PRO A 5 14.16 6.34 -8.96
CA PRO A 5 14.75 5.66 -7.81
C PRO A 5 15.39 4.32 -8.18
N GLU A 6 16.54 3.99 -7.57
CA GLU A 6 17.29 2.77 -7.90
C GLU A 6 16.46 1.51 -7.61
N GLU A 7 15.74 1.47 -6.49
CA GLU A 7 14.89 0.33 -6.14
C GLU A 7 13.79 0.09 -7.18
N LEU A 8 13.24 1.17 -7.75
CA LEU A 8 12.27 1.07 -8.83
C LEU A 8 12.90 0.55 -10.12
N ARG A 9 14.11 1.02 -10.44
CA ARG A 9 14.87 0.54 -11.61
C ARG A 9 15.14 -0.96 -11.53
N VAL A 10 15.54 -1.45 -10.35
CA VAL A 10 15.75 -2.88 -10.09
C VAL A 10 14.44 -3.65 -10.23
N LEU A 11 13.37 -3.19 -9.59
CA LEU A 11 12.04 -3.81 -9.69
C LEU A 11 11.56 -3.94 -11.14
N ILE A 12 11.73 -2.89 -11.94
CA ILE A 12 11.35 -2.90 -13.36
C ILE A 12 12.14 -3.96 -14.12
N LYS A 13 13.46 -3.99 -13.92
CA LYS A 13 14.35 -4.93 -14.62
C LYS A 13 14.08 -6.39 -14.25
N GLU A 14 13.83 -6.68 -12.97
CA GLU A 14 13.68 -8.05 -12.46
C GLU A 14 12.27 -8.61 -12.59
N LYS A 15 11.25 -7.76 -12.73
CA LYS A 15 9.85 -8.18 -12.74
C LYS A 15 9.07 -7.61 -13.91
N VAL A 16 9.02 -6.28 -14.03
CA VAL A 16 8.11 -5.60 -14.96
C VAL A 16 8.43 -5.91 -16.42
N TYR A 17 9.72 -5.99 -16.80
CA TYR A 17 10.14 -6.30 -18.18
C TYR A 17 9.71 -7.69 -18.69
N PHE A 18 9.33 -8.61 -17.80
CA PHE A 18 8.75 -9.89 -18.21
C PHE A 18 7.27 -9.78 -18.61
N CYS A 19 6.63 -8.62 -18.41
CA CYS A 19 5.26 -8.39 -18.81
C CYS A 19 5.13 -8.22 -20.33
N TYR A 20 4.59 -9.23 -21.00
CA TYR A 20 4.26 -9.20 -22.43
C TYR A 20 2.83 -8.73 -22.75
N GLN A 21 2.17 -8.02 -21.82
CA GLN A 21 0.88 -7.35 -22.05
C GLN A 21 -0.34 -8.25 -22.41
N CYS A 22 -0.38 -9.53 -22.03
CA CYS A 22 -1.52 -10.42 -22.35
C CYS A 22 -2.89 -10.02 -21.75
N GLY A 23 -2.92 -9.26 -20.66
CA GLY A 23 -4.16 -8.82 -20.01
C GLY A 23 -4.86 -9.84 -19.09
N ALA A 24 -4.29 -11.02 -18.82
CA ALA A 24 -4.85 -11.98 -17.84
C ALA A 24 -5.14 -11.33 -16.48
N CYS A 25 -4.24 -10.46 -16.02
CA CYS A 25 -4.40 -9.72 -14.77
C CYS A 25 -5.63 -8.80 -14.75
N VAL A 26 -5.97 -8.17 -15.89
CA VAL A 26 -7.14 -7.29 -16.00
C VAL A 26 -8.41 -8.12 -16.02
N GLY A 27 -8.43 -9.20 -16.81
CA GLY A 27 -9.60 -10.08 -16.95
C GLY A 27 -10.02 -10.74 -15.64
N SER A 28 -9.08 -10.98 -14.73
CA SER A 28 -9.36 -11.59 -13.42
C SER A 28 -9.46 -10.58 -12.27
N CYS A 29 -9.27 -9.29 -12.52
CA CYS A 29 -9.23 -8.30 -11.43
C CYS A 29 -10.64 -7.82 -11.05
N PRO A 30 -11.06 -7.97 -9.77
CA PRO A 30 -12.35 -7.43 -9.32
C PRO A 30 -12.37 -5.90 -9.34
N THR A 31 -11.27 -5.23 -9.01
CA THR A 31 -11.16 -3.76 -9.07
C THR A 31 -11.31 -3.25 -10.50
N ALA A 32 -10.65 -3.86 -11.49
CA ALA A 32 -10.77 -3.44 -12.90
C ALA A 32 -12.19 -3.66 -13.45
N ARG A 33 -12.93 -4.64 -12.91
CA ARG A 33 -14.34 -4.86 -13.24
C ARG A 33 -15.25 -3.78 -12.63
N ALA A 34 -14.94 -3.30 -11.44
CA ALA A 34 -15.76 -2.32 -10.72
C ALA A 34 -15.42 -0.87 -11.05
N ILE A 35 -14.14 -0.59 -11.34
CA ILE A 35 -13.56 0.74 -11.55
C ILE A 35 -12.86 0.72 -12.92
N PRO A 36 -13.49 1.24 -13.99
CA PRO A 36 -12.97 1.19 -15.35
C PRO A 36 -11.59 1.83 -15.54
N GLU A 37 -11.23 2.79 -14.69
CA GLU A 37 -9.95 3.50 -14.70
C GLU A 37 -8.81 2.61 -14.16
N TYR A 38 -9.12 1.61 -13.33
CA TYR A 38 -8.10 0.73 -12.75
C TYR A 38 -7.70 -0.38 -13.73
N ASN A 39 -6.49 -0.27 -14.27
CA ASN A 39 -5.95 -1.25 -15.21
C ASN A 39 -4.52 -1.67 -14.85
N PRO A 40 -4.32 -2.85 -14.22
CA PRO A 40 -2.98 -3.30 -13.82
C PRO A 40 -2.07 -3.59 -15.02
N ARG A 41 -2.62 -3.92 -16.19
CA ARG A 41 -1.82 -4.13 -17.41
C ARG A 41 -1.23 -2.80 -17.92
N LYS A 42 -2.04 -1.74 -17.98
CA LYS A 42 -1.58 -0.40 -18.36
C LYS A 42 -0.59 0.18 -17.35
N MET A 43 -0.75 -0.14 -16.06
CA MET A 43 0.25 0.22 -15.04
C MET A 43 1.62 -0.39 -15.35
N MET A 44 1.68 -1.67 -15.75
CA MET A 44 2.95 -2.28 -16.16
C MET A 44 3.51 -1.64 -17.43
N GLU A 45 2.65 -1.30 -18.40
CA GLU A 45 3.05 -0.57 -19.61
C GLU A 45 3.67 0.79 -19.28
N GLY A 46 3.03 1.60 -18.43
CA GLY A 46 3.55 2.90 -18.01
C GLY A 46 4.91 2.80 -17.30
N LEU A 47 5.11 1.79 -16.45
CA LEU A 47 6.42 1.54 -15.84
C LEU A 47 7.51 1.21 -16.88
N ILE A 48 7.18 0.47 -17.95
CA ILE A 48 8.12 0.17 -19.04
C ILE A 48 8.44 1.43 -19.84
N LEU A 49 7.45 2.31 -20.04
CA LEU A 49 7.58 3.57 -20.77
C LEU A 49 8.24 4.69 -19.94
N GLY A 50 8.48 4.46 -18.65
CA GLY A 50 9.09 5.44 -17.75
C GLY A 50 8.11 6.44 -17.14
N GLU A 51 6.80 6.20 -17.22
CA GLU A 51 5.71 6.99 -16.62
C GLU A 51 5.56 6.72 -15.11
N TRP A 52 6.67 6.50 -14.41
CA TRP A 52 6.65 6.03 -13.03
C TRP A 52 6.16 7.09 -12.05
N ARG A 53 6.43 8.37 -12.34
CA ARG A 53 6.09 9.47 -11.44
C ARG A 53 4.57 9.66 -11.37
N GLU A 54 3.90 9.58 -12.51
CA GLU A 54 2.45 9.61 -12.63
C GLU A 54 1.82 8.42 -11.91
N ILE A 55 2.46 7.25 -11.96
CA ILE A 55 1.99 6.05 -11.26
C ILE A 55 2.13 6.18 -9.74
N LEU A 56 3.25 6.71 -9.24
CA LEU A 56 3.48 6.87 -7.79
C LEU A 56 2.61 7.98 -7.17
N SER A 57 2.41 9.08 -7.89
CA SER A 57 1.59 10.21 -7.44
C SER A 57 0.08 10.01 -7.62
N GLY A 58 -0.33 9.00 -8.39
CA GLY A 58 -1.74 8.73 -8.68
C GLY A 58 -2.41 7.76 -7.71
N ASP A 59 -3.74 7.73 -7.74
CA ASP A 59 -4.55 6.88 -6.86
C ASP A 59 -4.57 5.40 -7.27
N LEU A 60 -4.17 5.09 -8.50
CA LEU A 60 -4.38 3.76 -9.07
C LEU A 60 -3.69 2.66 -8.25
N ILE A 61 -2.48 2.89 -7.73
CA ILE A 61 -1.79 1.88 -6.90
C ILE A 61 -2.56 1.60 -5.60
N TRP A 62 -3.33 2.55 -5.09
CA TRP A 62 -4.11 2.45 -3.85
C TRP A 62 -5.47 1.75 -4.02
N LEU A 63 -6.02 1.71 -5.25
CA LEU A 63 -7.26 0.99 -5.56
C LEU A 63 -7.11 -0.53 -5.57
N CYS A 64 -5.87 -1.04 -5.64
CA CYS A 64 -5.63 -2.47 -5.57
C CYS A 64 -6.03 -3.04 -4.21
N THR A 65 -6.85 -4.09 -4.20
CA THR A 65 -7.26 -4.77 -2.95
C THR A 65 -6.24 -5.77 -2.44
N LEU A 66 -5.11 -5.97 -3.15
CA LEU A 66 -4.12 -7.01 -2.85
C LEU A 66 -4.73 -8.42 -2.72
N CYS A 67 -5.73 -8.75 -3.54
CA CYS A 67 -6.34 -10.08 -3.55
C CYS A 67 -5.47 -11.19 -4.18
N HIS A 68 -4.32 -10.84 -4.76
CA HIS A 68 -3.36 -11.75 -5.40
C HIS A 68 -3.86 -12.55 -6.62
N THR A 69 -5.10 -12.38 -7.10
CA THR A 69 -5.57 -13.11 -8.30
C THR A 69 -4.68 -12.89 -9.52
N CYS A 70 -4.19 -11.66 -9.73
CA CYS A 70 -3.28 -11.35 -10.83
C CYS A 70 -1.90 -12.04 -10.72
N TYR A 71 -1.48 -12.41 -9.51
CA TYR A 71 -0.26 -13.17 -9.26
C TYR A 71 -0.44 -14.61 -9.77
N GLU A 72 -1.54 -15.26 -9.38
CA GLU A 72 -1.85 -16.66 -9.72
C GLU A 72 -2.07 -16.88 -11.22
N VAL A 73 -2.75 -15.96 -11.89
CA VAL A 73 -3.09 -16.13 -13.32
C VAL A 73 -1.98 -15.65 -14.27
N CYS A 74 -0.88 -15.10 -13.76
CA CYS A 74 0.17 -14.52 -14.61
C CYS A 74 1.03 -15.61 -15.27
N PRO A 75 0.98 -15.77 -16.61
CA PRO A 75 1.77 -16.80 -17.30
C PRO A 75 3.28 -16.51 -17.36
N GLN A 76 3.70 -15.32 -16.93
CA GLN A 76 5.11 -14.91 -16.88
C GLN A 76 5.64 -14.76 -15.43
N GLY A 77 4.78 -14.96 -14.42
CA GLY A 77 5.19 -14.81 -13.02
C GLY A 77 5.65 -13.40 -12.63
N VAL A 78 5.14 -12.36 -13.29
CA VAL A 78 5.51 -10.94 -13.05
C VAL A 78 5.27 -10.52 -11.61
N GLY A 79 4.19 -11.03 -10.98
CA GLY A 79 3.89 -10.75 -9.58
C GLY A 79 3.36 -9.34 -9.32
N ILE A 80 2.35 -8.91 -10.09
CA ILE A 80 1.81 -7.53 -10.07
C ILE A 80 1.38 -7.07 -8.67
N SER A 81 0.77 -7.94 -7.84
CA SER A 81 0.39 -7.57 -6.47
C SER A 81 1.60 -7.19 -5.61
N HIS A 82 2.75 -7.84 -5.78
CA HIS A 82 3.99 -7.47 -5.08
C HIS A 82 4.59 -6.20 -5.65
N ILE A 83 4.58 -6.02 -6.97
CA ILE A 83 4.99 -4.75 -7.60
C ILE A 83 4.17 -3.59 -7.02
N ILE A 84 2.85 -3.74 -6.85
CA ILE A 84 2.00 -2.70 -6.26
C ILE A 84 2.40 -2.39 -4.80
N ILE A 85 2.78 -3.40 -4.00
CA ILE A 85 3.29 -3.16 -2.65
C ILE A 85 4.57 -2.32 -2.68
N GLU A 86 5.52 -2.65 -3.56
CA GLU A 86 6.75 -1.88 -3.71
C GLU A 86 6.50 -0.45 -4.21
N LEU A 87 5.57 -0.26 -5.15
CA LEU A 87 5.17 1.07 -5.60
C LEU A 87 4.54 1.89 -4.45
N ARG A 88 3.71 1.27 -3.59
CA ARG A 88 3.16 1.95 -2.40
C ARG A 88 4.26 2.31 -1.41
N ASN A 89 5.26 1.45 -1.21
CA ASN A 89 6.41 1.74 -0.35
C ASN A 89 7.18 2.96 -0.87
N LEU A 90 7.43 3.01 -2.19
CA LEU A 90 8.10 4.15 -2.83
C LEU A 90 7.26 5.43 -2.73
N ALA A 91 5.99 5.38 -3.12
CA ALA A 91 5.08 6.52 -3.00
C ALA A 91 5.02 7.05 -1.56
N THR A 92 5.02 6.16 -0.57
CA THR A 92 5.04 6.53 0.85
C THR A 92 6.34 7.22 1.26
N LYS A 93 7.49 6.70 0.81
CA LYS A 93 8.81 7.34 1.07
C LYS A 93 8.92 8.73 0.45
N GLU A 94 8.27 8.93 -0.70
CA GLU A 94 8.23 10.21 -1.42
C GLU A 94 7.13 11.16 -0.91
N GLY A 95 6.44 10.84 0.19
CA GLY A 95 5.37 11.68 0.76
C GLY A 95 4.08 11.71 -0.07
N MET A 96 3.87 10.75 -0.98
CA MET A 96 2.71 10.66 -1.87
C MET A 96 1.64 9.67 -1.36
N ALA A 97 1.75 9.20 -0.12
CA ALA A 97 0.77 8.30 0.47
C ALA A 97 -0.52 9.06 0.87
N PRO A 98 -1.72 8.51 0.62
CA PRO A 98 -2.96 9.10 1.11
C PRO A 98 -2.99 9.14 2.64
N GLU A 99 -3.45 10.27 3.19
CA GLU A 99 -3.44 10.55 4.64
C GLU A 99 -4.09 9.43 5.47
N GLY A 100 -5.22 8.86 5.00
CA GLY A 100 -5.90 7.79 5.74
C GLY A 100 -5.06 6.52 6.00
N PHE A 101 -4.08 6.23 5.13
CA PHE A 101 -3.13 5.14 5.39
C PHE A 101 -2.10 5.53 6.47
N LEU A 102 -1.64 6.79 6.45
CA LEU A 102 -0.73 7.31 7.46
C LEU A 102 -1.40 7.42 8.83
N ASP A 103 -2.67 7.83 8.88
CA ASP A 103 -3.46 7.92 10.11
C ASP A 103 -3.61 6.56 10.79
N SER A 104 -3.84 5.51 10.01
CA SER A 104 -3.88 4.13 10.52
C SER A 104 -2.58 3.75 11.23
N ALA A 105 -1.44 4.18 10.68
CA ALA A 105 -0.14 3.95 11.26
C ALA A 105 0.14 4.83 12.49
N LYS A 106 -0.26 6.12 12.47
CA LYS A 106 -0.21 7.03 13.63
C LYS A 106 -1.05 6.50 14.80
N GLN A 107 -2.26 6.02 14.51
CA GLN A 107 -3.18 5.42 15.49
C GLN A 107 -2.58 4.17 16.14
N MET A 108 -1.93 3.31 15.35
CA MET A 108 -1.20 2.15 15.85
C MET A 108 -0.01 2.55 16.71
N ALA A 109 0.77 3.56 16.31
CA ALA A 109 1.88 4.08 17.10
C ALA A 109 1.42 4.68 18.44
N ALA A 110 0.26 5.33 18.45
CA ALA A 110 -0.29 5.97 19.64
C ALA A 110 -0.93 4.96 20.62
N THR A 111 -1.73 4.02 20.10
CA THR A 111 -2.64 3.19 20.91
C THR A 111 -2.35 1.70 20.86
N GLY A 112 -1.50 1.24 19.95
CA GLY A 112 -1.29 -0.19 19.66
C GLY A 112 -2.39 -0.83 18.81
N TYR A 113 -3.42 -0.06 18.43
CA TYR A 113 -4.53 -0.52 17.60
C TYR A 113 -4.60 0.30 16.31
N VAL A 114 -4.97 -0.33 15.20
CA VAL A 114 -5.22 0.39 13.93
C VAL A 114 -6.57 1.09 13.96
N ALA A 115 -7.60 0.41 14.49
CA ALA A 115 -8.92 1.00 14.64
C ALA A 115 -9.01 1.83 15.93
N PRO A 116 -9.64 3.01 15.91
CA PRO A 116 -9.80 3.83 17.11
C PRO A 116 -10.75 3.15 18.10
N ILE A 117 -10.31 3.07 19.36
CA ILE A 117 -11.15 2.63 20.47
C ILE A 117 -11.97 3.83 20.93
N THR A 118 -13.26 3.81 20.61
CA THR A 118 -14.19 4.86 21.02
C THR A 118 -15.04 4.42 22.19
N GLY A 119 -15.59 5.37 22.95
CA GLY A 119 -16.53 5.04 24.03
C GLY A 119 -17.78 4.29 23.54
N ALA A 120 -18.14 4.38 22.26
CA ALA A 120 -19.22 3.58 21.69
C ALA A 120 -18.87 2.08 21.60
N VAL A 121 -17.62 1.76 21.27
CA VAL A 121 -17.10 0.39 21.29
C VAL A 121 -17.13 -0.16 22.71
N GLU A 122 -16.64 0.61 23.70
CA GLU A 122 -16.62 0.19 25.10
C GLU A 122 -18.03 -0.05 25.67
N ARG A 123 -18.98 0.86 25.41
CA ARG A 123 -20.38 0.68 25.82
C ARG A 123 -21.00 -0.57 25.23
N THR A 124 -20.79 -0.80 23.92
CA THR A 124 -21.30 -2.00 23.23
C THR A 124 -20.70 -3.26 23.83
N ARG A 125 -19.38 -3.28 24.10
CA ARG A 125 -18.71 -4.42 24.74
C ARG A 125 -19.29 -4.72 26.12
N LYS A 126 -19.53 -3.69 26.94
CA LYS A 126 -20.14 -3.84 28.27
C LYS A 126 -21.56 -4.40 28.19
N GLN A 127 -22.37 -3.92 27.23
CA GLN A 127 -23.73 -4.45 27.00
C GLN A 127 -23.71 -5.92 26.59
N LEU A 128 -22.70 -6.34 25.82
CA LEU A 128 -22.51 -7.72 25.38
C LEU A 128 -21.78 -8.59 26.42
N GLY A 129 -21.42 -8.06 27.59
CA GLY A 129 -20.65 -8.79 28.61
C GLY A 129 -19.23 -9.17 28.17
N LEU A 130 -18.66 -8.47 27.20
CA LEU A 130 -17.31 -8.71 26.69
C LEU A 130 -16.25 -8.08 27.61
N PRO A 131 -15.03 -8.66 27.69
CA PRO A 131 -13.94 -8.10 28.48
C PRO A 131 -13.59 -6.67 28.09
N GLU A 132 -13.01 -5.91 29.01
CA GLU A 132 -12.45 -4.59 28.71
C GLU A 132 -11.32 -4.70 27.68
N ILE A 133 -11.12 -3.64 26.89
CA ILE A 133 -10.05 -3.62 25.91
C ILE A 133 -8.74 -3.35 26.65
N LYS A 134 -7.74 -4.19 26.39
CA LYS A 134 -6.43 -4.06 27.01
C LYS A 134 -5.71 -2.81 26.49
N VAL A 135 -5.23 -1.96 27.39
CA VAL A 135 -4.31 -0.89 27.00
C VAL A 135 -2.95 -1.52 26.65
N ILE A 136 -2.45 -1.22 25.47
CA ILE A 136 -1.16 -1.72 24.98
C ILE A 136 -0.08 -0.69 25.29
N ASP A 137 1.02 -1.12 25.90
CA ASP A 137 2.22 -0.30 25.99
C ASP A 137 2.85 -0.19 24.60
N THR A 138 2.93 1.04 24.08
CA THR A 138 3.43 1.32 22.74
C THR A 138 4.94 1.57 22.69
N GLY A 139 5.66 1.44 23.81
CA GLY A 139 7.11 1.65 23.88
C GLY A 139 7.90 0.80 22.87
N GLU A 140 7.61 -0.50 22.79
CA GLU A 140 8.28 -1.40 21.83
C GLU A 140 7.90 -1.08 20.38
N ILE A 141 6.63 -0.75 20.11
CA ILE A 141 6.14 -0.37 18.77
C ILE A 141 6.89 0.87 18.27
N LYS A 142 6.98 1.90 19.11
CA LYS A 142 7.69 3.16 18.80
C LYS A 142 9.18 2.93 18.57
N LYS A 143 9.80 2.01 19.33
CA LYS A 143 11.21 1.63 19.16
C LYS A 143 11.44 0.90 17.83
N ILE A 144 10.55 -0.03 17.45
CA ILE A 144 10.63 -0.73 16.16
C ILE A 144 10.47 0.26 15.00
N MET A 145 9.48 1.15 15.07
CA MET A 145 9.27 2.19 14.04
C MET A 145 10.49 3.10 13.86
N GLU A 146 11.20 3.42 14.94
CA GLU A 146 12.44 4.19 14.88
C GLU A 146 13.57 3.42 14.20
N LEU A 147 13.78 2.15 14.59
CA LEU A 147 14.81 1.29 13.97
C LEU A 147 14.56 1.06 12.47
N MET A 148 13.29 0.96 12.07
CA MET A 148 12.89 0.81 10.67
C MET A 148 12.90 2.14 9.90
N ARG A 149 13.24 3.26 10.56
CA ARG A 149 13.15 4.63 10.01
C ARG A 149 11.76 4.97 9.47
N PHE A 150 10.73 4.32 10.01
CA PHE A 150 9.34 4.56 9.66
C PHE A 150 8.82 5.86 10.31
N ARG A 151 9.51 6.36 11.34
CA ARG A 151 9.17 7.63 12.00
C ARG A 151 9.22 8.84 11.06
N SER A 152 10.19 8.90 10.14
CA SER A 152 10.27 10.00 9.16
C SER A 152 9.07 10.05 8.22
N VAL A 153 8.42 8.90 7.98
CA VAL A 153 7.19 8.80 7.17
C VAL A 153 5.95 9.30 7.94
N LEU A 154 5.98 9.28 9.27
CA LEU A 154 4.86 9.70 10.12
C LEU A 154 4.95 11.16 10.57
N GLU A 155 6.16 11.71 10.62
CA GLU A 155 6.49 13.06 11.11
C GLU A 155 6.66 14.10 9.99
N ASP A 156 6.52 13.71 8.72
CA ASP A 156 6.41 14.66 7.61
C ASP A 156 5.07 15.42 7.73
N GLU A 157 5.06 16.44 8.59
CA GLU A 157 4.12 17.57 8.57
C GLU A 157 4.44 18.50 7.40
N SER A 158 4.55 17.94 6.20
CA SER A 158 4.79 18.68 4.97
C SER A 158 3.45 18.97 4.27
N GLY A 159 2.70 19.94 4.82
CA GLY A 159 1.57 20.60 4.13
C GLY A 159 0.30 20.76 4.94
#